data_AF-A0AA39XGZ0-F1
#
_entry.id   AF-A0AA39XGZ0-F1
#
_cell.length_a   1.000
_cell.length_b   1.000
_cell.length_c   1.000
_cell.angle_alpha   90.00
_cell.angle_beta   90.00
_cell.angle_gamma   90.00
#
_symmetry.space_group_name_H-M   'P 1'
#
loop_
_entity.id
_entity.type
_entity.pdbx_description
1 polymer ?
#
loop_
_entity_poly.entity_id
_entity_poly.type
_entity_poly.pdbx_seq_one_letter_code
_entity_poly.pdbx_strand_id
1 'polypeptide(L)'
;MPSGASTGKHEAVELRDSISNEYGGKGVETAVSNVENLIGTALIKRFDGVPLYEFLRNEAGLSGWSILPVPFKNVLNGGFMLAPVGAPSFAQAMRMGAKAYHRLKQVVTKRHGPAATGIGDEGSFAPSISMPEQALELLETAVAQCGYTNKIKCVIDPASSEFFDGTAYNLGFKQDALNLVSPAELSGLYKRLIGRYPIILLEDPFAEDDWSTWSEFNKTCQIELLGDDLLVTNKAWNAMLLTVNQIGTVTEVIEAKGRIQLCLECFVSHRSGETTDDFIADLTVGLGTGHPKSGAPCRGERVATYN
;
A
#
# COMPACT_ATOMS: atom_id res chain seq x y z
N MET A 1 16.69 4.86 -1.34
CA MET A 1 15.46 5.53 -1.80
C MET A 1 14.67 4.55 -2.66
N PRO A 2 13.40 4.30 -2.34
CA PRO A 2 12.53 3.47 -3.16
C PRO A 2 11.98 4.22 -4.38
N SER A 3 11.30 3.51 -5.28
CA SER A 3 10.73 4.05 -6.52
C SER A 3 9.39 3.37 -6.85
N GLY A 4 8.40 4.15 -7.30
CA GLY A 4 7.07 3.63 -7.67
C GLY A 4 6.95 3.25 -9.14
N ALA A 5 6.11 2.25 -9.43
CA ALA A 5 5.73 1.88 -10.80
C ALA A 5 4.50 2.65 -11.28
N SER A 6 3.52 2.85 -10.40
CA SER A 6 2.51 3.90 -10.55
C SER A 6 2.95 5.09 -9.71
N THR A 7 2.88 6.28 -10.30
CA THR A 7 3.27 7.54 -9.68
C THR A 7 2.15 8.54 -9.89
N GLY A 8 1.60 9.07 -8.79
CA GLY A 8 0.60 10.12 -8.86
C GLY A 8 1.16 11.36 -9.57
N LYS A 9 0.30 12.08 -10.30
CA LYS A 9 0.72 13.26 -11.09
C LYS A 9 1.26 14.43 -10.25
N HIS A 10 1.09 14.36 -8.93
CA HIS A 10 1.44 15.41 -7.99
C HIS A 10 2.63 15.04 -7.08
N GLU A 11 3.25 13.87 -7.26
CA GLU A 11 4.40 13.45 -6.46
C GLU A 11 5.61 14.39 -6.64
N ALA A 12 6.45 14.47 -5.61
CA ALA A 12 7.78 15.06 -5.69
C ALA A 12 8.60 14.38 -6.82
N VAL A 13 9.43 15.17 -7.49
CA VAL A 13 10.15 14.70 -8.69
C VAL A 13 11.26 13.73 -8.30
N GLU A 14 11.17 12.50 -8.83
CA GLU A 14 12.26 11.54 -8.82
C GLU A 14 13.21 11.81 -10.01
N LEU A 15 14.41 12.31 -9.74
CA LEU A 15 15.35 12.72 -10.78
C LEU A 15 16.02 11.51 -11.48
N ARG A 16 15.84 11.40 -12.80
CA ARG A 16 16.44 10.37 -13.66
C ARG A 16 17.25 11.00 -14.79
N ASP A 17 18.40 10.42 -15.13
CA ASP A 17 19.32 10.96 -16.15
C ASP A 17 18.78 10.85 -17.58
N SER A 18 17.78 9.99 -17.83
CA SER A 18 17.12 9.81 -19.13
C SER A 18 18.06 9.45 -20.30
N ILE A 19 19.23 8.88 -20.00
CA ILE A 19 20.22 8.43 -20.99
C ILE A 19 19.81 7.05 -21.51
N SER A 20 19.24 6.98 -22.72
CA SER A 20 18.56 5.78 -23.24
C SER A 20 19.41 4.50 -23.25
N ASN A 21 20.73 4.64 -23.41
CA ASN A 21 21.65 3.50 -23.51
C ASN A 21 22.19 3.01 -22.15
N GLU A 22 21.81 3.66 -21.05
CA GLU A 22 22.28 3.33 -19.70
C GLU A 22 21.08 3.03 -18.78
N TYR A 23 21.09 1.86 -18.15
CA TYR A 23 20.02 1.42 -17.24
C TYR A 23 18.59 1.57 -17.80
N GLY A 24 18.44 1.53 -19.13
CA GLY A 24 17.16 1.76 -19.81
C GLY A 24 16.61 3.19 -19.63
N GLY A 25 17.47 4.19 -19.52
CA GLY A 25 17.09 5.59 -19.26
C GLY A 25 16.86 5.92 -17.78
N LYS A 26 17.09 4.96 -16.87
CA LYS A 26 16.76 5.07 -15.45
C LYS A 26 17.96 5.35 -14.54
N GLY A 27 19.05 5.88 -15.10
CA GLY A 27 20.22 6.34 -14.33
C GLY A 27 19.86 7.41 -13.28
N VAL A 28 20.67 7.51 -12.22
CA VAL A 28 20.50 8.47 -11.10
C VAL A 28 21.80 9.20 -10.76
N GLU A 29 22.78 9.25 -11.67
CA GLU A 29 24.08 9.89 -11.46
C GLU A 29 23.95 11.38 -11.15
N THR A 30 23.02 12.09 -11.81
CA THR A 30 22.77 13.50 -11.50
C THR A 30 22.27 13.68 -10.07
N ALA A 31 21.37 12.80 -9.61
CA ALA A 31 20.86 12.83 -8.24
C ALA A 31 21.96 12.55 -7.21
N VAL A 32 22.81 11.55 -7.48
CA VAL A 32 23.97 11.22 -6.64
C VAL A 32 24.95 12.40 -6.58
N SER A 33 25.27 13.00 -7.72
CA SER A 33 26.18 14.15 -7.81
C SER A 33 25.66 15.35 -7.02
N ASN A 34 24.35 15.63 -7.05
CA ASN A 34 23.73 16.68 -6.23
C ASN A 34 23.91 16.40 -4.73
N VAL A 35 23.76 15.14 -4.29
CA VAL A 35 23.98 14.75 -2.90
C VAL A 35 25.44 14.94 -2.51
N GLU A 36 26.38 14.47 -3.31
CA GLU A 36 27.81 14.54 -2.99
C GLU A 36 28.35 15.97 -2.98
N ASN A 37 27.99 16.76 -4.00
CA ASN A 37 28.66 18.02 -4.28
C ASN A 37 27.91 19.24 -3.71
N LEU A 38 26.59 19.16 -3.52
CA LEU A 38 25.77 20.29 -3.06
C LEU A 38 25.25 20.09 -1.64
N ILE A 39 24.62 18.94 -1.37
CA ILE A 39 23.95 18.70 -0.09
C ILE A 39 24.96 18.26 0.98
N GLY A 40 25.80 17.27 0.67
CA GLY A 40 26.72 16.64 1.61
C GLY A 40 27.75 17.60 2.19
N THR A 41 28.16 18.63 1.42
CA THR A 41 29.09 19.66 1.87
C THR A 41 28.45 20.68 2.83
N ALA A 42 27.12 20.79 2.84
CA ALA A 42 26.37 21.71 3.69
C ALA A 42 25.87 21.10 5.01
N LEU A 43 25.89 19.77 5.14
CA LEU A 43 25.34 19.05 6.29
C LEU A 43 26.42 18.62 7.30
N ILE A 44 26.06 18.68 8.59
CA ILE A 44 26.87 18.12 9.69
C ILE A 44 26.19 16.84 10.18
N LYS A 45 26.96 15.76 10.35
CA LYS A 45 26.45 14.50 10.89
C LYS A 45 26.01 14.68 12.35
N ARG A 46 24.82 14.21 12.67
CA ARG A 46 24.27 14.11 14.03
C ARG A 46 23.94 12.66 14.34
N PHE A 47 24.28 12.21 15.55
CA PHE A 47 23.93 10.89 16.06
C PHE A 47 23.50 11.03 17.51
N ASP A 48 22.23 10.74 17.77
CA ASP A 48 21.61 10.96 19.08
C ASP A 48 21.62 9.71 19.97
N GLY A 49 22.11 8.57 19.46
CA GLY A 49 22.26 7.33 20.24
C GLY A 49 20.93 6.69 20.68
N VAL A 50 19.81 7.10 20.11
CA VAL A 50 18.47 6.54 20.36
C VAL A 50 18.02 5.67 19.19
N PRO A 51 17.13 4.67 19.41
CA PRO A 51 16.48 3.95 18.32
C PRO A 51 15.76 4.91 17.36
N LEU A 52 15.74 4.58 16.06
CA LEU A 52 15.21 5.47 15.04
C LEU A 52 13.70 5.75 15.24
N TYR A 53 12.89 4.75 15.59
CA TYR A 53 11.47 4.96 15.90
C TYR A 53 11.27 5.94 17.07
N GLU A 54 12.18 5.95 18.05
CA GLU A 54 12.11 6.85 19.21
C GLU A 54 12.52 8.27 18.83
N PHE A 55 13.54 8.41 17.99
CA PHE A 55 13.90 9.69 17.37
C PHE A 55 12.71 10.27 16.59
N LEU A 56 12.11 9.50 15.68
CA LEU A 56 10.98 9.95 14.86
C LEU A 56 9.76 10.31 15.71
N ARG A 57 9.49 9.56 16.78
CA ARG A 57 8.41 9.88 17.74
C ARG A 57 8.64 11.23 18.42
N ASN A 58 9.89 11.50 18.84
CA ASN A 58 10.26 12.75 19.48
C ASN A 58 10.15 13.94 18.52
N GLU A 59 10.64 13.78 17.27
CA GLU A 59 10.52 14.80 16.23
C GLU A 59 9.06 15.08 15.86
N ALA A 60 8.19 14.06 15.93
CA ALA A 60 6.74 14.22 15.76
C ALA A 60 6.01 14.83 16.98
N GLY A 61 6.72 15.10 18.09
CA GLY A 61 6.13 15.64 19.32
C GLY A 61 5.14 14.68 19.99
N LEU A 62 5.21 13.38 19.69
CA LEU A 62 4.29 12.37 20.22
C LEU A 62 4.75 11.90 21.61
N SER A 63 3.79 11.72 22.52
CA SER A 63 4.03 11.21 23.86
C SER A 63 3.18 9.95 24.14
N GLY A 64 3.65 9.10 25.06
CA GLY A 64 2.98 7.85 25.40
C GLY A 64 3.60 6.62 24.74
N TRP A 65 2.88 5.49 24.79
CA TRP A 65 3.35 4.21 24.28
C TRP A 65 3.24 4.15 22.75
N SER A 66 4.29 3.69 22.09
CA SER A 66 4.22 3.33 20.66
C SER A 66 3.32 2.11 20.46
N ILE A 67 2.65 2.06 19.31
CA ILE A 67 1.86 0.90 18.90
C ILE A 67 2.64 0.05 17.91
N LEU A 68 2.58 -1.26 18.07
CA LEU A 68 2.99 -2.19 17.01
C LEU A 68 1.81 -2.38 16.05
N PRO A 69 2.06 -2.36 14.75
CA PRO A 69 0.98 -2.22 13.80
C PRO A 69 0.36 -3.56 13.34
N VAL A 70 -0.73 -3.50 12.59
CA VAL A 70 -1.25 -4.65 11.82
C VAL A 70 -0.61 -4.63 10.42
N PRO A 71 0.14 -5.66 10.00
CA PRO A 71 0.76 -5.67 8.68
C PRO A 71 -0.24 -5.97 7.56
N PHE A 72 -0.34 -5.08 6.56
CA PHE A 72 -1.16 -5.26 5.37
C PHE A 72 -0.31 -5.90 4.27
N LYS A 73 -0.70 -7.11 3.87
CA LYS A 73 0.13 -7.97 3.01
C LYS A 73 -0.47 -8.07 1.64
N ASN A 74 0.09 -7.37 0.65
CA ASN A 74 -0.28 -7.59 -0.75
C ASN A 74 0.10 -9.03 -1.12
N VAL A 75 -0.87 -9.89 -1.40
CA VAL A 75 -0.64 -11.34 -1.63
C VAL A 75 -1.10 -11.83 -2.99
N LEU A 76 -1.91 -11.03 -3.70
CA LEU A 76 -2.43 -11.34 -5.01
C LEU A 76 -2.44 -10.08 -5.87
N ASN A 77 -1.91 -10.18 -7.09
CA ASN A 77 -1.85 -9.06 -8.02
C ASN A 77 -3.26 -8.53 -8.32
N GLY A 78 -3.33 -7.23 -8.63
CA GLY A 78 -4.60 -6.49 -8.65
C GLY A 78 -5.00 -5.94 -7.28
N GLY A 79 -4.03 -5.86 -6.36
CA GLY A 79 -4.15 -5.17 -5.06
C GLY A 79 -5.03 -5.85 -4.04
N PHE A 80 -5.02 -7.19 -3.99
CA PHE A 80 -5.74 -7.91 -2.93
C PHE A 80 -4.79 -8.30 -1.80
N MET A 81 -5.13 -7.84 -0.60
CA MET A 81 -4.27 -7.99 0.58
C MET A 81 -4.95 -8.74 1.72
N LEU A 82 -4.11 -9.25 2.64
CA LEU A 82 -4.53 -9.86 3.89
C LEU A 82 -4.09 -9.01 5.08
N ALA A 83 -5.01 -8.75 6.00
CA ALA A 83 -4.80 -7.98 7.23
C ALA A 83 -5.08 -8.85 8.48
N PRO A 84 -4.06 -9.34 9.21
CA PRO A 84 -4.21 -10.22 10.38
C PRO A 84 -4.69 -9.51 11.67
N VAL A 85 -5.80 -8.78 11.61
CA VAL A 85 -6.32 -7.93 12.71
C VAL A 85 -6.67 -8.67 14.01
N GLY A 86 -6.89 -9.99 13.96
CA GLY A 86 -7.22 -10.81 15.14
C GLY A 86 -6.00 -11.40 15.86
N ALA A 87 -4.78 -10.97 15.51
CA ALA A 87 -3.55 -11.43 16.15
C ALA A 87 -3.29 -10.68 17.47
N PRO A 88 -2.82 -11.36 18.53
CA PRO A 88 -2.55 -10.71 19.82
C PRO A 88 -1.19 -9.97 19.87
N SER A 89 -0.38 -10.10 18.82
CA SER A 89 0.91 -9.40 18.69
C SER A 89 1.35 -9.36 17.24
N PHE A 90 2.24 -8.42 16.91
CA PHE A 90 2.83 -8.31 15.58
C PHE A 90 3.48 -9.63 15.11
N ALA A 91 4.24 -10.30 15.97
CA ALA A 91 4.85 -11.59 15.65
C ALA A 91 3.80 -12.68 15.29
N GLN A 92 2.65 -12.68 15.96
CA GLN A 92 1.55 -13.58 15.61
C GLN A 92 0.85 -13.15 14.32
N ALA A 93 0.71 -11.84 14.07
CA ALA A 93 0.16 -11.30 12.83
C ALA A 93 1.03 -11.71 11.63
N MET A 94 2.34 -11.57 11.75
CA MET A 94 3.32 -12.02 10.75
C MET A 94 3.21 -13.52 10.48
N ARG A 95 3.15 -14.34 11.54
CA ARG A 95 3.00 -15.80 11.39
C ARG A 95 1.69 -16.18 10.73
N MET A 96 0.59 -15.52 11.11
CA MET A 96 -0.73 -15.75 10.52
C MET A 96 -0.74 -15.42 9.03
N GLY A 97 -0.24 -14.23 8.68
CA GLY A 97 -0.12 -13.77 7.30
C GLY A 97 0.77 -14.66 6.44
N ALA A 98 1.96 -15.03 6.93
CA ALA A 98 2.88 -15.93 6.21
C ALA A 98 2.28 -17.32 5.99
N LYS A 99 1.61 -17.90 7.00
CA LYS A 99 0.91 -19.19 6.86
C LYS A 99 -0.21 -19.10 5.82
N ALA A 100 -1.01 -18.03 5.84
CA ALA A 100 -2.07 -17.79 4.87
C ALA A 100 -1.51 -17.61 3.45
N TYR A 101 -0.39 -16.89 3.28
CA TYR A 101 0.29 -16.73 1.99
C TYR A 101 0.81 -18.05 1.42
N HIS A 102 1.48 -18.88 2.23
CA HIS A 102 1.91 -20.22 1.79
C HIS A 102 0.73 -21.12 1.43
N ARG A 103 -0.38 -21.01 2.18
CA ARG A 103 -1.61 -21.74 1.87
C ARG A 103 -2.25 -21.23 0.58
N LEU A 104 -2.25 -19.92 0.35
CA LEU A 104 -2.74 -19.30 -0.88
C LEU A 104 -1.98 -19.83 -2.10
N LYS A 105 -0.64 -19.98 -2.02
CA LYS A 105 0.16 -20.60 -3.08
C LYS A 105 -0.37 -21.98 -3.50
N GLN A 106 -0.74 -22.81 -2.53
CA GLN A 106 -1.29 -24.15 -2.76
C GLN A 106 -2.68 -24.08 -3.41
N VAL A 107 -3.54 -23.18 -2.92
CA VAL A 107 -4.89 -22.97 -3.47
C VAL A 107 -4.80 -22.48 -4.93
N VAL A 108 -3.94 -21.50 -5.20
CA VAL A 108 -3.68 -20.97 -6.55
C VAL A 108 -3.13 -22.05 -7.46
N THR A 109 -2.13 -22.81 -7.01
CA THR A 109 -1.56 -23.93 -7.78
C THR A 109 -2.63 -24.95 -8.15
N LYS A 110 -3.52 -25.29 -7.21
CA LYS A 110 -4.58 -26.26 -7.44
C LYS A 110 -5.63 -25.77 -8.45
N ARG A 111 -5.98 -24.48 -8.43
CA ARG A 111 -7.04 -23.92 -9.28
C ARG A 111 -6.54 -23.42 -10.65
N HIS A 112 -5.35 -22.86 -10.71
CA HIS A 112 -4.80 -22.16 -11.89
C HIS A 112 -3.49 -22.78 -12.40
N GLY A 113 -3.00 -23.86 -11.77
CA GLY A 113 -1.76 -24.54 -12.13
C GLY A 113 -0.51 -23.88 -11.51
N PRO A 114 0.64 -24.58 -11.54
CA PRO A 114 1.86 -24.12 -10.87
C PRO A 114 2.42 -22.82 -11.44
N ALA A 115 2.24 -22.58 -12.74
CA ALA A 115 2.69 -21.35 -13.41
C ALA A 115 2.02 -20.08 -12.86
N ALA A 116 0.81 -20.19 -12.30
CA ALA A 116 0.08 -19.08 -11.71
C ALA A 116 0.65 -18.59 -10.36
N THR A 117 1.70 -19.26 -9.84
CA THR A 117 2.39 -18.86 -8.61
C THR A 117 3.69 -18.08 -8.84
N GLY A 118 3.91 -17.61 -10.08
CA GLY A 118 4.84 -16.51 -10.32
C GLY A 118 4.48 -15.31 -9.46
N ILE A 119 5.50 -14.61 -8.96
CA ILE A 119 5.34 -13.47 -8.06
C ILE A 119 5.62 -12.15 -8.79
N GLY A 120 4.79 -11.14 -8.53
CA GLY A 120 5.01 -9.77 -8.99
C GLY A 120 6.08 -9.02 -8.17
N ASP A 121 6.17 -7.71 -8.42
CA ASP A 121 7.17 -6.83 -7.81
C ASP A 121 7.09 -6.83 -6.28
N GLU A 122 5.88 -6.87 -5.72
CA GLU A 122 5.61 -6.87 -4.28
C GLU A 122 5.49 -8.27 -3.66
N GLY A 123 5.76 -9.32 -4.44
CA GLY A 123 5.70 -10.71 -3.97
C GLY A 123 4.32 -11.38 -4.06
N SER A 124 3.32 -10.66 -4.54
CA SER A 124 1.97 -11.17 -4.79
C SER A 124 1.92 -12.23 -5.89
N PHE A 125 1.07 -13.25 -5.74
CA PHE A 125 0.82 -14.23 -6.82
C PHE A 125 0.00 -13.61 -7.95
N ALA A 126 0.17 -14.08 -9.17
CA ALA A 126 -0.49 -13.53 -10.36
C ALA A 126 -1.32 -14.57 -11.15
N PRO A 127 -2.34 -15.21 -10.55
CA PRO A 127 -3.27 -16.03 -11.32
C PRO A 127 -4.09 -15.18 -12.28
N SER A 128 -4.51 -15.77 -13.39
CA SER A 128 -5.49 -15.14 -14.28
C SER A 128 -6.84 -15.08 -13.57
N ILE A 129 -7.29 -13.85 -13.29
CA ILE A 129 -8.55 -13.53 -12.60
C ILE A 129 -9.31 -12.54 -13.48
N SER A 130 -10.59 -12.83 -13.72
CA SER A 130 -11.47 -11.96 -14.50
C SER A 130 -12.44 -11.14 -13.64
N MET A 131 -12.71 -11.58 -12.42
CA MET A 131 -13.68 -10.96 -11.51
C MET A 131 -13.09 -10.86 -10.10
N PRO A 132 -13.28 -9.75 -9.37
CA PRO A 132 -12.74 -9.57 -8.02
C PRO A 132 -13.23 -10.63 -7.03
N GLU A 133 -14.43 -11.20 -7.24
CA GLU A 133 -14.95 -12.30 -6.43
C GLU A 133 -14.02 -13.53 -6.47
N GLN A 134 -13.42 -13.85 -7.62
CA GLN A 134 -12.51 -14.99 -7.74
C GLN A 134 -11.24 -14.77 -6.90
N ALA A 135 -10.72 -13.54 -6.87
CA ALA A 135 -9.59 -13.16 -6.03
C ALA A 135 -9.94 -13.35 -4.54
N LEU A 136 -11.07 -12.79 -4.11
CA LEU A 136 -11.53 -12.86 -2.72
C LEU A 136 -11.82 -14.32 -2.30
N GLU A 137 -12.41 -15.13 -3.17
CA GLU A 137 -12.65 -16.55 -2.92
C GLU A 137 -11.35 -17.34 -2.74
N LEU A 138 -10.28 -17.02 -3.47
CA LEU A 138 -8.94 -17.61 -3.26
C LEU A 138 -8.40 -17.24 -1.88
N LEU A 139 -8.50 -15.96 -1.50
CA LEU A 139 -8.04 -15.45 -0.20
C LEU A 139 -8.80 -16.11 0.95
N GLU A 140 -10.13 -16.09 0.92
CA GLU A 140 -10.97 -16.68 1.96
C GLU A 140 -10.73 -18.19 2.09
N THR A 141 -10.59 -18.89 0.96
CA THR A 141 -10.26 -20.33 0.98
C THR A 141 -8.93 -20.57 1.70
N ALA A 142 -7.91 -19.76 1.41
CA ALA A 142 -6.60 -19.91 2.05
C ALA A 142 -6.64 -19.59 3.55
N VAL A 143 -7.31 -18.50 3.93
CA VAL A 143 -7.51 -18.07 5.32
C VAL A 143 -8.29 -19.11 6.11
N ALA A 144 -9.38 -19.65 5.55
CA ALA A 144 -10.20 -20.69 6.18
C ALA A 144 -9.40 -21.99 6.40
N GLN A 145 -8.63 -22.44 5.40
CA GLN A 145 -7.76 -23.62 5.54
C GLN A 145 -6.65 -23.45 6.60
N CYS A 146 -6.33 -22.21 6.98
CA CYS A 146 -5.40 -21.93 8.07
C CYS A 146 -6.04 -21.86 9.46
N GLY A 147 -7.38 -21.84 9.53
CA GLY A 147 -8.15 -21.65 10.77
C GLY A 147 -8.27 -20.19 11.20
N TYR A 148 -8.19 -19.23 10.27
CA TYR A 148 -8.10 -17.80 10.57
C TYR A 148 -9.26 -16.95 10.04
N THR A 149 -10.41 -17.55 9.68
CA THR A 149 -11.58 -16.87 9.08
C THR A 149 -11.99 -15.58 9.79
N ASN A 150 -12.01 -15.56 11.13
CA ASN A 150 -12.40 -14.38 11.91
C ASN A 150 -11.22 -13.50 12.33
N LYS A 151 -9.99 -13.85 11.94
CA LYS A 151 -8.77 -13.22 12.42
C LYS A 151 -7.94 -12.55 11.32
N ILE A 152 -8.16 -12.92 10.06
CA ILE A 152 -7.57 -12.25 8.90
C ILE A 152 -8.70 -11.68 8.06
N LYS A 153 -8.59 -10.40 7.71
CA LYS A 153 -9.53 -9.67 6.87
C LYS A 153 -8.91 -9.38 5.51
N CYS A 154 -9.76 -9.02 4.55
CA CYS A 154 -9.35 -8.67 3.20
C CYS A 154 -9.29 -7.16 3.02
N VAL A 155 -8.45 -6.73 2.11
CA VAL A 155 -8.28 -5.33 1.71
C VAL A 155 -8.12 -5.30 0.19
N ILE A 156 -8.66 -4.28 -0.45
CA ILE A 156 -8.60 -4.12 -1.91
C ILE A 156 -8.03 -2.76 -2.24
N ASP A 157 -7.08 -2.75 -3.15
CA ASP A 157 -6.47 -1.60 -3.79
C ASP A 157 -6.61 -1.78 -5.31
N PRO A 158 -7.68 -1.24 -5.93
CA PRO A 158 -7.86 -1.32 -7.36
C PRO A 158 -6.89 -0.41 -8.11
N ALA A 159 -6.34 0.64 -7.50
CA ALA A 159 -5.68 1.76 -8.17
C ALA A 159 -6.54 2.32 -9.31
N SER A 160 -7.76 2.78 -8.99
CA SER A 160 -8.79 3.08 -9.99
C SER A 160 -8.44 4.20 -10.98
N SER A 161 -7.48 5.07 -10.64
CA SER A 161 -6.93 6.09 -11.55
C SER A 161 -6.38 5.46 -12.85
N GLU A 162 -5.78 4.27 -12.77
CA GLU A 162 -5.15 3.57 -13.90
C GLU A 162 -6.13 3.13 -15.00
N PHE A 163 -7.42 3.07 -14.68
CA PHE A 163 -8.45 2.62 -15.60
C PHE A 163 -9.65 3.56 -15.69
N PHE A 164 -9.47 4.81 -15.29
CA PHE A 164 -10.48 5.86 -15.44
C PHE A 164 -10.18 6.72 -16.66
N ASP A 165 -11.18 6.94 -17.52
CA ASP A 165 -11.02 7.75 -18.74
C ASP A 165 -11.47 9.22 -18.59
N GLY A 166 -11.84 9.62 -17.37
CA GLY A 166 -12.45 10.93 -17.07
C GLY A 166 -13.98 10.87 -16.96
N THR A 167 -14.61 9.79 -17.43
CA THR A 167 -16.07 9.62 -17.41
C THR A 167 -16.52 8.27 -16.85
N ALA A 168 -15.79 7.20 -17.15
CA ALA A 168 -16.10 5.84 -16.78
C ALA A 168 -14.83 5.06 -16.41
N TYR A 169 -15.03 3.94 -15.73
CA TYR A 169 -13.98 3.02 -15.32
C TYR A 169 -13.96 1.81 -16.25
N ASN A 170 -12.83 1.51 -16.90
CA ASN A 170 -12.68 0.34 -17.76
C ASN A 170 -12.15 -0.87 -16.98
N LEU A 171 -13.03 -1.74 -16.50
CA LEU A 171 -12.63 -2.95 -15.78
C LEU A 171 -11.89 -3.98 -16.65
N GLY A 172 -11.91 -3.82 -17.98
CA GLY A 172 -11.23 -4.67 -18.95
C GLY A 172 -9.84 -4.20 -19.37
N PHE A 173 -9.32 -3.11 -18.79
CA PHE A 173 -8.11 -2.42 -19.27
C PHE A 173 -6.85 -3.31 -19.38
N LYS A 174 -6.68 -4.29 -18.48
CA LYS A 174 -5.53 -5.22 -18.50
C LYS A 174 -5.64 -6.31 -19.58
N GLN A 175 -6.80 -6.44 -20.22
CA GLN A 175 -7.11 -7.47 -21.22
C GLN A 175 -7.34 -6.87 -22.60
N ASP A 176 -7.04 -5.57 -22.78
CA ASP A 176 -7.40 -4.79 -23.96
C ASP A 176 -8.89 -4.94 -24.34
N ALA A 177 -9.73 -5.15 -23.34
CA ALA A 177 -11.17 -5.33 -23.48
C ALA A 177 -11.90 -4.07 -23.01
N LEU A 178 -12.97 -3.70 -23.73
CA LEU A 178 -13.83 -2.59 -23.33
C LEU A 178 -14.92 -3.10 -22.38
N ASN A 179 -14.79 -2.77 -21.10
CA ASN A 179 -15.79 -3.03 -20.07
C ASN A 179 -15.95 -1.79 -19.20
N LEU A 180 -16.63 -0.79 -19.77
CA LEU A 180 -16.87 0.49 -19.11
C LEU A 180 -18.00 0.37 -18.10
N VAL A 181 -17.74 0.85 -16.89
CA VAL A 181 -18.74 1.00 -15.83
C VAL A 181 -18.74 2.44 -15.35
N SER A 182 -19.93 2.96 -15.05
CA SER A 182 -20.10 4.27 -14.44
C SER A 182 -19.58 4.28 -12.99
N PRO A 183 -19.27 5.46 -12.41
CA PRO A 183 -18.90 5.57 -11.00
C PRO A 183 -19.95 4.98 -10.03
N ALA A 184 -21.24 5.08 -10.39
CA ALA A 184 -22.34 4.51 -9.63
C ALA A 184 -22.37 2.97 -9.69
N GLU A 185 -22.09 2.38 -10.87
CA GLU A 185 -22.00 0.93 -11.03
C GLU A 185 -20.80 0.35 -10.28
N LEU A 186 -19.65 1.04 -10.32
CA LEU A 186 -18.45 0.67 -9.56
C LEU A 186 -18.70 0.76 -8.04
N SER A 187 -19.34 1.83 -7.58
CA SER A 187 -19.81 1.96 -6.18
C SER A 187 -20.73 0.79 -5.78
N GLY A 188 -21.65 0.40 -6.68
CA GLY A 188 -22.53 -0.75 -6.47
C GLY A 188 -21.78 -2.08 -6.39
N LEU A 189 -20.72 -2.26 -7.18
CA LEU A 189 -19.84 -3.42 -7.10
C LEU A 189 -19.17 -3.49 -5.73
N TYR A 190 -18.52 -2.42 -5.27
CA TYR A 190 -17.87 -2.41 -3.95
C TYR A 190 -18.84 -2.70 -2.82
N LYS A 191 -20.04 -2.10 -2.82
CA LYS A 191 -21.08 -2.40 -1.81
C LYS A 191 -21.46 -3.88 -1.78
N ARG A 192 -21.59 -4.53 -2.94
CA ARG A 192 -21.85 -5.98 -3.02
C ARG A 192 -20.70 -6.81 -2.48
N LEU A 193 -19.46 -6.44 -2.81
CA LEU A 193 -18.27 -7.14 -2.32
C LEU A 193 -18.13 -7.02 -0.81
N ILE A 194 -18.28 -5.82 -0.26
CA ILE A 194 -18.23 -5.56 1.20
C ILE A 194 -19.32 -6.35 1.94
N GLY A 195 -20.52 -6.46 1.37
CA GLY A 195 -21.61 -7.24 1.97
C GLY A 195 -21.39 -8.75 1.97
N ARG A 196 -20.48 -9.28 1.14
CA ARG A 196 -20.24 -10.73 0.96
C ARG A 196 -18.93 -11.21 1.54
N TYR A 197 -17.89 -10.38 1.55
CA TYR A 197 -16.53 -10.74 1.91
C TYR A 197 -16.07 -9.93 3.13
N PRO A 198 -15.11 -10.44 3.92
CA PRO A 198 -14.61 -9.77 5.13
C PRO A 198 -13.64 -8.63 4.78
N ILE A 199 -14.06 -7.72 3.91
CA ILE A 199 -13.29 -6.54 3.49
C ILE A 199 -13.40 -5.47 4.57
N ILE A 200 -12.27 -4.91 4.99
CA ILE A 200 -12.22 -3.86 6.01
C ILE A 200 -11.68 -2.52 5.51
N LEU A 201 -11.07 -2.51 4.33
CA LEU A 201 -10.47 -1.32 3.74
C LEU A 201 -10.54 -1.38 2.21
N LEU A 202 -10.86 -0.23 1.60
CA LEU A 202 -10.64 0.04 0.17
C LEU A 202 -9.64 1.19 0.04
N GLU A 203 -8.53 0.92 -0.62
CA GLU A 203 -7.56 1.90 -1.07
C GLU A 203 -7.91 2.32 -2.48
N ASP A 204 -7.86 3.61 -2.81
CA ASP A 204 -8.18 4.17 -4.13
C ASP A 204 -9.33 3.50 -4.92
N PRO A 205 -10.54 3.33 -4.31
CA PRO A 205 -11.71 2.79 -4.99
C PRO A 205 -12.12 3.59 -6.23
N PHE A 206 -11.81 4.87 -6.30
CA PHE A 206 -12.14 5.78 -7.40
C PHE A 206 -10.92 6.61 -7.81
N ALA A 207 -10.95 7.19 -9.01
CA ALA A 207 -9.81 7.93 -9.54
C ALA A 207 -9.46 9.17 -8.71
N GLU A 208 -8.20 9.61 -8.80
CA GLU A 208 -7.65 10.73 -8.03
C GLU A 208 -8.41 12.06 -8.17
N ASP A 209 -9.08 12.29 -9.31
CA ASP A 209 -9.88 13.51 -9.54
C ASP A 209 -11.40 13.30 -9.41
N ASP A 210 -11.88 12.08 -9.12
CA ASP A 210 -13.31 11.77 -9.02
C ASP A 210 -13.87 12.06 -7.61
N TRP A 211 -13.62 13.28 -7.12
CA TRP A 211 -14.00 13.77 -5.79
C TRP A 211 -15.48 13.58 -5.46
N SER A 212 -16.32 13.68 -6.49
CA SER A 212 -17.78 13.57 -6.36
C SER A 212 -18.17 12.15 -5.96
N THR A 213 -17.60 11.14 -6.61
CA THR A 213 -17.89 9.74 -6.32
C THR A 213 -17.28 9.32 -4.99
N TRP A 214 -16.04 9.73 -4.69
CA TRP A 214 -15.43 9.53 -3.37
C TRP A 214 -16.34 10.03 -2.25
N SER A 215 -16.76 11.29 -2.33
CA SER A 215 -17.58 11.94 -1.30
C SER A 215 -18.95 11.28 -1.15
N GLU A 216 -19.59 10.89 -2.25
CA GLU A 216 -20.90 10.23 -2.21
C GLU A 216 -20.80 8.81 -1.66
N PHE A 217 -19.76 8.06 -2.05
CA PHE A 217 -19.51 6.72 -1.53
C PHE A 217 -19.23 6.74 -0.03
N ASN A 218 -18.37 7.65 0.43
CA ASN A 218 -17.96 7.78 1.83
C ASN A 218 -19.15 8.01 2.78
N LYS A 219 -20.20 8.73 2.36
CA LYS A 219 -21.43 8.93 3.15
C LYS A 219 -22.11 7.64 3.58
N THR A 220 -21.94 6.56 2.81
CA THR A 220 -22.63 5.28 3.02
C THR A 220 -21.69 4.10 3.22
N CYS A 221 -20.38 4.29 3.03
CA CYS A 221 -19.39 3.24 3.24
C CYS A 221 -19.25 2.94 4.73
N GLN A 222 -19.22 1.66 5.09
CA GLN A 222 -19.11 1.20 6.48
C GLN A 222 -17.70 0.75 6.85
N ILE A 223 -16.77 0.83 5.90
CA ILE A 223 -15.39 0.38 6.04
C ILE A 223 -14.43 1.54 5.75
N GLU A 224 -13.16 1.32 6.03
CA GLU A 224 -12.12 2.31 5.82
C GLU A 224 -11.90 2.59 4.32
N LEU A 225 -11.72 3.86 3.99
CA LEU A 225 -11.41 4.39 2.67
C LEU A 225 -10.08 5.12 2.75
N LEU A 226 -9.10 4.58 2.06
CA LEU A 226 -7.72 5.05 2.06
C LEU A 226 -7.42 5.73 0.72
N GLY A 227 -6.94 6.97 0.76
CA GLY A 227 -6.39 7.66 -0.41
C GLY A 227 -4.87 7.48 -0.51
N ASP A 228 -4.35 7.02 -1.65
CA ASP A 228 -2.91 6.99 -1.97
C ASP A 228 -2.54 8.13 -2.94
N ASP A 229 -3.11 8.14 -4.14
CA ASP A 229 -2.84 9.15 -5.19
C ASP A 229 -3.29 10.58 -4.80
N LEU A 230 -3.94 10.71 -3.65
CA LEU A 230 -4.68 11.88 -3.21
C LEU A 230 -3.89 12.71 -2.21
N LEU A 231 -3.16 13.71 -2.70
CA LEU A 231 -2.26 14.53 -1.88
C LEU A 231 -2.92 15.63 -1.02
N VAL A 232 -4.24 15.81 -1.09
CA VAL A 232 -4.92 16.92 -0.40
C VAL A 232 -5.88 16.42 0.67
N THR A 233 -5.62 16.73 1.95
CA THR A 233 -6.52 16.37 3.06
C THR A 233 -7.96 16.83 2.77
N ASN A 234 -8.84 15.89 2.41
CA ASN A 234 -10.23 16.14 2.06
C ASN A 234 -11.14 15.21 2.88
N LYS A 235 -12.39 15.63 3.13
CA LYS A 235 -13.43 14.82 3.79
C LYS A 235 -13.95 13.65 2.93
N ALA A 236 -13.34 13.46 1.76
CA ALA A 236 -13.76 12.48 0.76
C ALA A 236 -13.33 11.04 1.13
N TRP A 237 -12.35 10.88 2.02
CA TRP A 237 -11.89 9.61 2.58
C TRP A 237 -11.73 9.69 4.10
N ASN A 238 -11.39 8.55 4.73
CA ASN A 238 -11.21 8.46 6.18
C ASN A 238 -9.81 7.96 6.62
N ALA A 239 -8.91 7.63 5.67
CA ALA A 239 -7.51 7.33 5.93
C ALA A 239 -6.59 7.82 4.79
N MET A 240 -5.30 8.02 5.07
CA MET A 240 -4.32 8.50 4.09
C MET A 240 -3.07 7.62 4.05
N LEU A 241 -2.57 7.34 2.84
CA LEU A 241 -1.30 6.67 2.65
C LEU A 241 -0.15 7.69 2.79
N LEU A 242 0.85 7.33 3.57
CA LEU A 242 2.05 8.11 3.84
C LEU A 242 3.23 7.40 3.20
N THR A 243 3.66 7.96 2.07
CA THR A 243 4.77 7.43 1.29
C THR A 243 5.87 8.49 1.23
N VAL A 244 7.01 8.21 1.86
CA VAL A 244 8.03 9.24 2.14
C VAL A 244 8.55 9.92 0.88
N ASN A 245 8.84 9.16 -0.17
CA ASN A 245 9.39 9.71 -1.40
C ASN A 245 8.34 10.40 -2.30
N GLN A 246 7.04 10.30 -2.00
CA GLN A 246 6.00 11.09 -2.70
C GLN A 246 6.06 12.56 -2.30
N ILE A 247 6.48 12.87 -1.07
CA ILE A 247 6.62 14.26 -0.59
C ILE A 247 8.09 14.71 -0.54
N GLY A 248 9.02 13.79 -0.32
CA GLY A 248 10.46 14.01 -0.49
C GLY A 248 11.26 14.23 0.79
N THR A 249 10.62 14.62 1.91
CA THR A 249 11.31 14.79 3.20
C THR A 249 10.57 14.15 4.38
N VAL A 250 11.33 13.66 5.36
CA VAL A 250 10.77 13.09 6.61
C VAL A 250 10.00 14.16 7.41
N THR A 251 10.48 15.39 7.42
CA THR A 251 9.81 16.51 8.10
C THR A 251 8.42 16.75 7.52
N GLU A 252 8.28 16.78 6.19
CA GLU A 252 6.97 16.97 5.56
C GLU A 252 6.04 15.77 5.79
N VAL A 253 6.56 14.55 5.89
CA VAL A 253 5.76 13.37 6.31
C VAL A 253 5.22 13.54 7.73
N ILE A 254 6.06 14.00 8.67
CA ILE A 254 5.65 14.28 10.06
C ILE A 254 4.59 15.39 10.09
N GLU A 255 4.80 16.47 9.33
CA GLU A 255 3.84 17.56 9.22
C GLU A 255 2.52 17.09 8.61
N ALA A 256 2.57 16.27 7.55
CA ALA A 256 1.38 15.68 6.94
C ALA A 256 0.60 14.86 7.99
N LYS A 257 1.29 14.01 8.76
CA LYS A 257 0.68 13.27 9.87
C LYS A 257 0.00 14.17 10.91
N GLY A 258 0.58 15.33 11.21
CA GLY A 258 0.03 16.30 12.16
C GLY A 258 -1.14 17.14 11.61
N ARG A 259 -1.23 17.30 10.28
CA ARG A 259 -2.30 18.06 9.61
C ARG A 259 -3.55 17.23 9.33
N ILE A 260 -3.39 15.92 9.24
CA ILE A 260 -4.50 14.97 9.16
C ILE A 260 -5.41 15.19 10.36
N GLN A 261 -6.68 15.54 10.10
CA GLN A 261 -7.67 15.80 11.15
C GLN A 261 -7.69 14.61 12.14
N LEU A 262 -7.92 14.88 13.43
CA LEU A 262 -7.92 13.91 14.54
C LEU A 262 -8.77 12.63 14.32
N CYS A 263 -9.54 12.53 13.22
CA CYS A 263 -10.43 11.44 12.88
C CYS A 263 -9.99 10.61 11.65
N LEU A 264 -8.75 10.77 11.17
CA LEU A 264 -8.24 10.07 9.99
C LEU A 264 -7.04 9.18 10.38
N GLU A 265 -7.10 7.90 10.00
CA GLU A 265 -6.00 6.95 10.17
C GLU A 265 -4.91 7.19 9.12
N CYS A 266 -3.70 6.72 9.40
CA CYS A 266 -2.57 6.85 8.47
C CYS A 266 -1.95 5.49 8.21
N PHE A 267 -1.56 5.27 6.97
CA PHE A 267 -0.93 4.03 6.54
C PHE A 267 0.47 4.37 6.06
N VAL A 268 1.50 3.72 6.57
CA VAL A 268 2.85 3.93 6.03
C VAL A 268 3.06 2.90 4.92
N SER A 269 3.51 3.36 3.75
CA SER A 269 3.63 2.49 2.58
C SER A 269 5.06 2.40 2.05
N HIS A 270 5.37 1.22 1.51
CA HIS A 270 6.51 0.97 0.63
C HIS A 270 6.27 1.53 -0.78
N ARG A 271 7.24 1.35 -1.69
CA ARG A 271 6.97 1.42 -3.13
C ARG A 271 7.07 0.04 -3.79
N SER A 272 6.54 -0.08 -5.00
CA SER A 272 6.69 -1.31 -5.79
C SER A 272 8.15 -1.62 -6.15
N GLY A 273 9.01 -0.62 -6.35
CA GLY A 273 10.46 -0.76 -6.44
C GLY A 273 11.12 -0.43 -5.09
N GLU A 274 11.32 -1.44 -4.24
CA GLU A 274 11.84 -1.25 -2.88
C GLU A 274 13.28 -1.72 -2.72
N THR A 275 13.90 -1.35 -1.60
CA THR A 275 15.26 -1.71 -1.20
C THR A 275 15.25 -2.53 0.09
N THR A 276 16.41 -2.98 0.56
CA THR A 276 16.52 -3.65 1.86
C THR A 276 16.57 -2.68 3.04
N ASP A 277 16.32 -1.39 2.80
CA ASP A 277 16.19 -0.37 3.83
C ASP A 277 14.88 -0.59 4.60
N ASP A 278 14.94 -0.55 5.93
CA ASP A 278 13.83 -0.82 6.84
C ASP A 278 13.25 0.45 7.47
N PHE A 279 13.62 1.65 7.00
CA PHE A 279 13.22 2.95 7.56
C PHE A 279 11.72 3.07 7.84
N ILE A 280 10.88 2.56 6.92
CA ILE A 280 9.42 2.66 7.07
C ILE A 280 8.88 1.81 8.25
N ALA A 281 9.62 0.81 8.73
CA ALA A 281 9.30 0.07 9.94
C ALA A 281 9.38 0.99 11.17
N ASP A 282 10.52 1.64 11.35
CA ASP A 282 10.72 2.63 12.42
C ASP A 282 9.77 3.82 12.28
N LEU A 283 9.51 4.29 11.06
CA LEU A 283 8.56 5.37 10.81
C LEU A 283 7.14 5.00 11.25
N THR A 284 6.68 3.79 10.93
CA THR A 284 5.35 3.29 11.31
C THR A 284 5.18 3.27 12.83
N VAL A 285 6.19 2.77 13.54
CA VAL A 285 6.18 2.68 15.01
C VAL A 285 6.35 4.06 15.66
N GLY A 286 7.24 4.88 15.11
CA GLY A 286 7.56 6.22 15.61
C GLY A 286 6.39 7.19 15.49
N LEU A 287 5.67 7.14 14.37
CA LEU A 287 4.48 7.96 14.13
C LEU A 287 3.19 7.35 14.66
N GLY A 288 3.23 6.11 15.18
CA GLY A 288 2.08 5.43 15.75
C GLY A 288 0.92 5.28 14.77
N THR A 289 1.20 5.00 13.49
CA THR A 289 0.19 4.96 12.43
C THR A 289 -0.60 3.65 12.38
N GLY A 290 -0.06 2.56 12.96
CA GLY A 290 -0.80 1.31 13.19
C GLY A 290 -0.95 0.38 11.98
N HIS A 291 -0.60 0.82 10.76
CA HIS A 291 -0.95 0.09 9.54
C HIS A 291 0.11 0.19 8.40
N PRO A 292 1.19 -0.62 8.40
CA PRO A 292 2.16 -0.63 7.32
C PRO A 292 1.70 -1.52 6.18
N LYS A 293 1.85 -1.01 4.95
CA LYS A 293 1.76 -1.74 3.69
C LYS A 293 3.18 -1.93 3.16
N SER A 294 3.75 -3.13 3.36
CA SER A 294 5.09 -3.47 2.86
C SER A 294 5.11 -4.81 2.11
N GLY A 295 4.11 -5.02 1.25
CA GLY A 295 4.07 -6.16 0.34
C GLY A 295 3.85 -7.54 0.98
N ALA A 296 4.04 -8.59 0.20
CA ALA A 296 3.87 -9.97 0.61
C ALA A 296 4.91 -10.37 1.68
N PRO A 297 4.65 -11.42 2.48
CA PRO A 297 5.67 -12.00 3.37
C PRO A 297 6.69 -12.85 2.58
N CYS A 298 7.24 -12.29 1.50
CA CYS A 298 8.29 -12.86 0.66
C CYS A 298 9.07 -11.74 -0.04
N ARG A 299 10.23 -12.07 -0.65
CA ARG A 299 11.21 -11.12 -1.20
C ARG A 299 11.91 -10.27 -0.12
N GLY A 300 13.22 -10.09 -0.27
CA GLY A 300 14.11 -9.57 0.78
C GLY A 300 13.75 -8.15 1.21
N GLU A 301 13.48 -7.29 0.22
CA GLU A 301 13.08 -5.90 0.38
C GLU A 301 11.73 -5.71 1.09
N ARG A 302 10.89 -6.75 1.14
CA ARG A 302 9.59 -6.70 1.85
C ARG A 302 9.76 -7.19 3.28
N VAL A 303 10.41 -8.34 3.42
CA VAL A 303 10.62 -8.96 4.74
C VAL A 303 11.58 -8.16 5.61
N ALA A 304 12.47 -7.34 5.03
CA ALA A 304 13.32 -6.43 5.78
C ALA A 304 12.50 -5.51 6.70
N THR A 305 11.46 -4.87 6.19
CA THR A 305 10.55 -4.02 6.99
C THR A 305 9.81 -4.78 8.09
N TYR A 306 9.50 -6.06 7.85
CA TYR A 306 8.71 -6.86 8.77
C TYR A 306 9.53 -7.56 9.87
N ASN A 307 10.84 -7.69 9.71
CA ASN A 307 11.71 -8.43 10.63
C ASN A 307 12.18 -7.53 11.77
#